data_AF-A0A2D8U4I3-F1
#
_entry.id   AF-A0A2D8U4I3-F1
#
_cell.length_a   1.000
_cell.length_b   1.000
_cell.length_c   1.000
_cell.angle_alpha   90.00
_cell.angle_beta   90.00
_cell.angle_gamma   90.00
#
_symmetry.space_group_name_H-M   'P 1'
#
loop_
_entity.id
_entity.type
_entity.pdbx_description
1 polymer ?
#
loop_
_entity_poly.entity_id
_entity_poly.type
_entity_poly.pdbx_seq_one_letter_code
_entity_poly.pdbx_strand_id
1 'polypeptide(L)'
;MKERSVVALGIVLVLCTGSISGCFSGDSGDLDAGDLVVGNDMVASGSFHTLDLKATSGLSVYVPYLVLDPTSGYVQNSTVVDIEKGDALSLDVLIPPRTEGIYLLIAEFGRSHWPVRDLSESWSSWYERTQGRNLGDSGAIRVPLNGSMYDSVETKPSVRPGNVAIKYIPAERSPTVPIAEGGAHSSGMMNGKTVYDRLFELSDPTDTLDPVDGKAGYFDRWAGQGNPAYEDAALYIIGELESFGLEVIGHRYEYTDITGAQNPEAYNICAYKWGSFAPDEWMVFGAHFDVAPPVNAVLLDPHVVGFRSYGTRAGAYDNSAGTAMVMEAASALADFETRRTMVFCLWSGEEGGKRGSDYWTEYYVKEDNPEVTIMNYINLDMAGVNWPGGGGAPHGDPDPQIDEDGYPKDSEVWPLRVYIGPGPNHDRIDQPEMVGLSNWIGSDALGLEDQLGTLVGTNYSEDTWKTDVWLDMDRPEVIVYEDTTARSDHASFQDNLGTVTVGFGGLVDGYWCYHQVCDTLDEMEAWMDTTGKNYGEENSGVSNIVNSLDMITWWAILTFFHCDEEPIYNALN
;
A
#
# COMPACT_ATOMS: atom_id res chain seq x y z
N MET A 1 -39.62 -83.00 4.41
CA MET A 1 -39.57 -82.11 3.23
C MET A 1 -39.62 -80.60 3.56
N LYS A 2 -39.91 -80.16 4.80
CA LYS A 2 -39.95 -78.72 5.15
C LYS A 2 -38.62 -78.13 5.67
N GLU A 3 -37.67 -78.94 6.15
CA GLU A 3 -36.41 -78.42 6.72
C GLU A 3 -35.31 -78.15 5.68
N ARG A 4 -35.35 -78.78 4.50
CA ARG A 4 -34.32 -78.57 3.45
C ARG A 4 -34.52 -77.30 2.64
N SER A 5 -35.72 -76.71 2.64
CA SER A 5 -36.02 -75.49 1.87
C SER A 5 -35.57 -74.20 2.59
N VAL A 6 -35.50 -74.22 3.93
CA VAL A 6 -35.07 -73.04 4.72
C VAL A 6 -33.56 -72.85 4.66
N VAL A 7 -32.80 -73.94 4.65
CA VAL A 7 -31.33 -73.90 4.51
C VAL A 7 -30.91 -73.46 3.10
N ALA A 8 -31.64 -73.88 2.06
CA ALA A 8 -31.37 -73.45 0.69
C ALA A 8 -31.65 -71.96 0.46
N LEU A 9 -32.71 -71.41 1.08
CA LEU A 9 -33.02 -69.98 0.99
C LEU A 9 -32.00 -69.11 1.75
N GLY A 10 -31.50 -69.59 2.88
CA GLY A 10 -30.45 -68.90 3.66
C GLY A 10 -29.10 -68.83 2.94
N ILE A 11 -28.71 -69.88 2.21
CA ILE A 11 -27.45 -69.90 1.46
C ILE A 11 -27.51 -68.99 0.22
N VAL A 12 -28.67 -68.88 -0.45
CA VAL A 12 -28.86 -67.95 -1.58
C VAL A 12 -28.81 -66.49 -1.12
N LEU A 13 -29.39 -66.16 0.04
CA LEU A 13 -29.32 -64.82 0.61
C LEU A 13 -27.89 -64.40 1.02
N VAL A 14 -27.08 -65.34 1.53
CA VAL A 14 -25.67 -65.08 1.89
C VAL A 14 -24.77 -64.96 0.64
N LEU A 15 -25.08 -65.67 -0.45
CA LEU A 15 -24.34 -65.53 -1.71
C LEU A 15 -24.71 -64.24 -2.47
N CYS A 16 -25.93 -63.72 -2.31
CA CYS A 16 -26.33 -62.43 -2.89
C CYS A 16 -25.81 -61.22 -2.10
N THR A 17 -25.53 -61.35 -0.79
CA THR A 17 -24.90 -60.27 0.00
C THR A 17 -23.38 -60.22 -0.15
N GLY A 18 -22.73 -61.33 -0.54
CA GLY A 18 -21.29 -61.36 -0.83
C GLY A 18 -20.88 -60.67 -2.15
N SER A 19 -21.82 -60.49 -3.08
CA SER A 19 -21.57 -59.84 -4.38
C SER A 19 -21.78 -58.32 -4.40
N ILE A 20 -22.05 -57.69 -3.25
CA ILE A 20 -22.05 -56.22 -3.08
C ILE A 20 -20.75 -55.73 -2.41
N SER A 21 -19.78 -56.64 -2.20
CA SER A 21 -18.39 -56.27 -1.85
C SER A 21 -17.53 -56.01 -3.09
N GLY A 22 -18.13 -55.42 -4.13
CA GLY A 22 -17.40 -54.64 -5.11
C GLY A 22 -17.07 -53.32 -4.44
N CYS A 23 -15.90 -53.25 -3.81
CA CYS A 23 -15.40 -52.03 -3.21
C CYS A 23 -15.28 -50.99 -4.33
N PHE A 24 -16.22 -50.06 -4.33
CA PHE A 24 -16.11 -48.76 -4.98
C PHE A 24 -14.84 -48.09 -4.42
N SER A 25 -13.69 -48.30 -5.07
CA SER A 25 -12.62 -47.29 -5.03
C SER A 25 -13.01 -46.19 -6.00
N GLY A 26 -14.03 -45.44 -5.63
CA GLY A 26 -14.29 -44.12 -6.17
C GLY A 26 -13.94 -43.12 -5.08
N ASP A 27 -12.66 -42.89 -4.82
CA ASP A 27 -12.18 -41.70 -4.10
C ASP A 27 -12.29 -40.48 -5.04
N SER A 28 -13.49 -40.28 -5.57
CA SER A 28 -13.88 -39.14 -6.40
C SER A 28 -15.20 -38.60 -5.88
N GLY A 29 -15.29 -38.43 -4.55
CA GLY A 29 -16.20 -37.42 -4.04
C GLY A 29 -15.66 -36.07 -4.49
N ASP A 30 -16.51 -35.22 -5.08
CA ASP A 30 -16.14 -33.83 -5.31
C ASP A 30 -15.74 -33.23 -3.96
N LEU A 31 -14.54 -32.63 -3.88
CA LEU A 31 -14.07 -31.96 -2.67
C LEU A 31 -14.98 -30.77 -2.34
N ASP A 32 -15.20 -30.53 -1.05
CA ASP A 32 -15.95 -29.37 -0.58
C ASP A 32 -15.22 -28.57 0.51
N ALA A 33 -15.81 -27.46 0.94
CA ALA A 33 -15.23 -26.57 1.96
C ALA A 33 -15.06 -27.24 3.33
N GLY A 34 -15.79 -28.32 3.60
CA GLY A 34 -15.70 -29.12 4.81
C GLY A 34 -14.49 -30.06 4.83
N ASP A 35 -13.87 -30.33 3.68
CA ASP A 35 -12.66 -31.16 3.60
C ASP A 35 -11.41 -30.47 4.20
N LEU A 36 -11.46 -29.14 4.36
CA LEU A 36 -10.46 -28.34 5.05
C LEU A 36 -11.05 -27.79 6.36
N VAL A 37 -10.54 -28.28 7.48
CA VAL A 37 -10.83 -27.75 8.81
C VAL A 37 -9.79 -26.69 9.13
N VAL A 38 -10.26 -25.50 9.51
CA VAL A 38 -9.41 -24.39 9.95
C VAL A 38 -9.56 -24.28 11.47
N GLY A 39 -8.45 -24.17 12.20
CA GLY A 39 -8.45 -24.10 13.66
C GLY A 39 -9.08 -22.82 14.22
N ASN A 40 -9.13 -21.77 13.42
CA ASN A 40 -9.59 -20.44 13.79
C ASN A 40 -10.93 -20.14 13.09
N ASP A 41 -11.93 -19.79 13.89
CA ASP A 41 -13.25 -19.39 13.38
C ASP A 41 -13.27 -17.93 12.89
N MET A 42 -12.28 -17.12 13.30
CA MET A 42 -12.10 -15.71 12.92
C MET A 42 -10.63 -15.31 13.07
N VAL A 43 -10.16 -14.38 12.24
CA VAL A 43 -8.78 -13.88 12.24
C VAL A 43 -8.72 -12.36 12.34
N ALA A 44 -7.58 -11.82 12.79
CA ALA A 44 -7.37 -10.38 12.91
C ALA A 44 -6.78 -9.78 11.63
N SER A 45 -7.45 -8.78 11.06
CA SER A 45 -7.00 -8.08 9.86
C SER A 45 -5.76 -7.21 10.10
N GLY A 46 -4.95 -7.01 9.06
CA GLY A 46 -3.79 -6.11 9.09
C GLY A 46 -2.60 -6.67 9.88
N SER A 47 -2.51 -8.00 10.02
CA SER A 47 -1.38 -8.67 10.68
C SER A 47 -1.19 -10.08 10.14
N PHE A 48 0.03 -10.62 10.29
CA PHE A 48 0.28 -12.03 10.03
C PHE A 48 -0.40 -12.88 11.11
N HIS A 49 -1.20 -13.83 10.67
CA HIS A 49 -1.94 -14.73 11.53
C HIS A 49 -1.64 -16.19 11.14
N THR A 50 -1.31 -17.01 12.13
CA THR A 50 -1.13 -18.45 11.93
C THR A 50 -2.48 -19.12 11.68
N LEU A 51 -2.64 -19.74 10.51
CA LEU A 51 -3.78 -20.54 10.12
C LEU A 51 -3.45 -22.03 10.29
N ASP A 52 -4.11 -22.70 11.23
CA ASP A 52 -4.00 -24.15 11.39
C ASP A 52 -4.96 -24.86 10.44
N LEU A 53 -4.41 -25.44 9.36
CA LEU A 53 -5.13 -26.11 8.30
C LEU A 53 -5.05 -27.62 8.48
N LYS A 54 -6.19 -28.30 8.58
CA LYS A 54 -6.25 -29.77 8.70
C LYS A 54 -7.14 -30.36 7.62
N ALA A 55 -6.61 -31.33 6.88
CA ALA A 55 -7.32 -31.94 5.77
C ALA A 55 -7.99 -33.27 6.17
N THR A 56 -9.28 -33.44 5.87
CA THR A 56 -9.99 -34.72 6.07
C THR A 56 -9.87 -35.67 4.88
N SER A 57 -9.41 -35.13 3.75
CA SER A 57 -9.17 -35.78 2.46
C SER A 57 -7.83 -35.26 1.92
N GLY A 58 -7.14 -36.01 1.05
CA GLY A 58 -5.91 -35.48 0.43
C GLY A 58 -6.25 -34.35 -0.53
N LEU A 59 -5.71 -33.16 -0.31
CA LEU A 59 -6.08 -31.95 -1.05
C LEU A 59 -4.89 -31.00 -1.24
N SER A 60 -5.03 -30.08 -2.19
CA SER A 60 -4.19 -28.89 -2.30
C SER A 60 -4.98 -27.66 -1.87
N VAL A 61 -4.32 -26.70 -1.25
CA VAL A 61 -4.89 -25.40 -0.88
C VAL A 61 -4.10 -24.30 -1.58
N TYR A 62 -4.78 -23.46 -2.34
CA TYR A 62 -4.25 -22.21 -2.85
C TYR A 62 -4.64 -21.06 -1.91
N VAL A 63 -3.63 -20.35 -1.44
CA VAL A 63 -3.69 -19.22 -0.51
C VAL A 63 -3.28 -17.97 -1.30
N PRO A 64 -4.23 -17.21 -1.86
CA PRO A 64 -3.95 -16.07 -2.74
C PRO A 64 -3.61 -14.79 -1.95
N TYR A 65 -2.82 -14.94 -0.89
CA TYR A 65 -2.43 -13.89 0.05
C TYR A 65 -0.93 -13.95 0.31
N LEU A 66 -0.39 -12.92 0.96
CA LEU A 66 1.00 -12.91 1.39
C LEU A 66 1.20 -13.90 2.54
N VAL A 67 2.18 -14.80 2.41
CA VAL A 67 2.53 -15.83 3.38
C VAL A 67 3.96 -15.61 3.84
N LEU A 68 4.18 -15.59 5.16
CA LEU A 68 5.52 -15.59 5.72
C LEU A 68 6.03 -17.03 5.73
N ASP A 69 7.04 -17.32 4.92
CA ASP A 69 7.66 -18.64 4.90
C ASP A 69 8.59 -18.79 6.13
N PRO A 70 8.26 -19.67 7.10
CA PRO A 70 9.04 -19.83 8.32
C PRO A 70 10.43 -20.44 8.08
N THR A 71 10.69 -21.00 6.89
CA THR A 71 11.98 -21.60 6.54
C THR A 71 12.95 -20.54 6.04
N SER A 72 12.51 -19.68 5.13
CA SER A 72 13.34 -18.61 4.55
C SER A 72 13.29 -17.32 5.35
N GLY A 73 12.21 -17.07 6.10
CA GLY A 73 11.93 -15.80 6.76
C GLY A 73 11.34 -14.75 5.82
N TYR A 74 11.20 -15.05 4.52
CA TYR A 74 10.70 -14.11 3.54
C TYR A 74 9.19 -14.17 3.39
N VAL A 75 8.60 -13.03 3.06
CA VAL A 75 7.21 -12.96 2.60
C VAL A 75 7.15 -13.43 1.14
N GLN A 76 6.17 -14.28 0.84
CA GLN A 76 5.87 -14.83 -0.48
C GLN A 76 4.43 -14.49 -0.86
N ASN A 77 4.22 -14.14 -2.12
CA ASN A 77 2.93 -13.86 -2.70
C ASN A 77 2.32 -15.15 -3.24
N SER A 78 1.10 -15.45 -2.78
CA SER A 78 0.25 -16.48 -3.38
C SER A 78 0.88 -17.88 -3.38
N THR A 79 0.47 -18.70 -2.42
CA THR A 79 1.10 -20.00 -2.19
C THR A 79 0.15 -21.16 -2.45
N VAL A 80 0.64 -22.25 -3.03
CA VAL A 80 -0.04 -23.55 -3.05
C VAL A 80 0.66 -24.53 -2.12
N VAL A 81 -0.11 -25.19 -1.26
CA VAL A 81 0.37 -26.25 -0.37
C VAL A 81 -0.42 -27.53 -0.56
N ASP A 82 0.24 -28.66 -0.41
CA ASP A 82 -0.38 -29.99 -0.40
C ASP A 82 -0.52 -30.49 1.04
N ILE A 83 -1.71 -31.00 1.39
CA ILE A 83 -1.98 -31.58 2.70
C ILE A 83 -2.50 -33.00 2.50
N GLU A 84 -1.75 -33.97 3.01
CA GLU A 84 -2.18 -35.37 2.98
C GLU A 84 -3.41 -35.60 3.86
N LYS A 85 -4.14 -36.67 3.57
CA LYS A 85 -5.35 -37.02 4.32
C LYS A 85 -5.03 -37.26 5.80
N GLY A 86 -5.64 -36.46 6.67
CA GLY A 86 -5.50 -36.54 8.12
C GLY A 86 -4.37 -35.69 8.69
N ASP A 87 -3.53 -35.13 7.83
CA ASP A 87 -2.41 -34.27 8.22
C ASP A 87 -2.89 -32.83 8.46
N ALA A 88 -2.02 -32.06 9.11
CA ALA A 88 -2.23 -30.66 9.41
C ALA A 88 -0.97 -29.85 9.11
N LEU A 89 -1.18 -28.59 8.76
CA LEU A 89 -0.16 -27.62 8.41
C LEU A 89 -0.54 -26.26 9.00
N SER A 90 0.44 -25.53 9.52
CA SER A 90 0.27 -24.14 9.95
C SER A 90 0.89 -23.21 8.91
N LEU A 91 0.19 -22.14 8.54
CA LEU A 91 0.66 -21.10 7.62
C LEU A 91 0.53 -19.72 8.27
N ASP A 92 1.57 -18.91 8.22
CA ASP A 92 1.48 -17.51 8.66
C ASP A 92 1.06 -16.64 7.48
N VAL A 93 -0.21 -16.20 7.48
CA VAL A 93 -0.81 -15.46 6.37
C VAL A 93 -1.07 -14.03 6.81
N LEU A 94 -0.64 -13.05 6.01
CA LEU A 94 -1.04 -11.66 6.20
C LEU A 94 -2.52 -11.53 5.85
N ILE A 95 -3.35 -11.30 6.87
CA ILE A 95 -4.77 -11.04 6.67
C ILE A 95 -4.91 -9.60 6.15
N PRO A 96 -5.55 -9.38 4.99
CA PRO A 96 -5.62 -8.04 4.41
C PRO A 96 -6.29 -7.04 5.37
N PRO A 97 -5.81 -5.78 5.40
CA PRO A 97 -6.20 -4.81 6.43
C PRO A 97 -7.64 -4.30 6.32
N ARG A 98 -8.27 -4.41 5.15
CA ARG A 98 -9.56 -3.77 4.84
C ARG A 98 -10.57 -4.71 4.18
N THR A 99 -10.42 -6.02 4.41
CA THR A 99 -11.35 -7.07 3.92
C THR A 99 -12.12 -7.71 5.06
N GLU A 100 -13.34 -8.16 4.81
CA GLU A 100 -14.19 -8.88 5.79
C GLU A 100 -13.77 -10.33 6.06
N GLY A 101 -12.84 -10.86 5.27
CA GLY A 101 -12.35 -12.23 5.40
C GLY A 101 -11.41 -12.63 4.28
N ILE A 102 -10.95 -13.87 4.34
CA ILE A 102 -10.06 -14.48 3.35
C ILE A 102 -10.69 -15.72 2.71
N TYR A 103 -10.31 -15.98 1.47
CA TYR A 103 -10.82 -17.07 0.63
C TYR A 103 -9.67 -18.03 0.28
N LEU A 104 -9.71 -19.24 0.85
CA LEU A 104 -8.78 -20.30 0.47
C LEU A 104 -9.43 -21.19 -0.58
N LEU A 105 -8.69 -21.50 -1.64
CA LEU A 105 -9.17 -22.29 -2.76
C LEU A 105 -8.70 -23.74 -2.58
N ILE A 106 -9.63 -24.68 -2.60
CA ILE A 106 -9.40 -26.10 -2.32
C ILE A 106 -9.62 -26.91 -3.59
N ALA A 107 -8.70 -27.84 -3.84
CA ALA A 107 -8.81 -28.74 -4.97
C ALA A 107 -8.09 -30.06 -4.73
N GLU A 108 -8.13 -30.94 -5.73
CA GLU A 108 -7.49 -32.24 -5.70
C GLU A 108 -6.00 -32.14 -5.40
N PHE A 109 -5.49 -33.09 -4.62
CA PHE A 109 -4.07 -33.14 -4.25
C PHE A 109 -3.15 -33.11 -5.47
N GLY A 110 -2.11 -32.27 -5.42
CA GLY A 110 -1.15 -32.10 -6.50
C GLY A 110 -1.65 -31.27 -7.68
N ARG A 111 -2.72 -30.47 -7.51
CA ARG A 111 -3.27 -29.65 -8.60
C ARG A 111 -2.26 -28.62 -9.11
N SER A 112 -2.21 -28.50 -10.43
CA SER A 112 -1.24 -27.64 -11.14
C SER A 112 -1.81 -26.30 -11.63
N HIS A 113 -3.12 -26.15 -11.74
CA HIS A 113 -3.76 -24.95 -12.30
C HIS A 113 -4.83 -24.38 -11.38
N TRP A 114 -4.78 -23.08 -11.13
CA TRP A 114 -5.61 -22.39 -10.14
C TRP A 114 -6.30 -21.18 -10.74
N PRO A 115 -7.56 -20.88 -10.36
CA PRO A 115 -8.23 -19.70 -10.85
C PRO A 115 -7.63 -18.45 -10.22
N VAL A 116 -7.78 -17.35 -10.93
CA VAL A 116 -7.32 -16.01 -10.54
C VAL A 116 -8.47 -15.03 -10.73
N ARG A 117 -8.47 -13.96 -9.93
CA ARG A 117 -9.37 -12.81 -10.11
C ARG A 117 -8.81 -11.83 -11.13
N ASP A 118 -9.66 -10.96 -11.65
CA ASP A 118 -9.20 -9.85 -12.49
C ASP A 118 -8.49 -8.78 -11.63
N LEU A 119 -7.64 -7.95 -12.26
CA LEU A 119 -6.86 -6.91 -11.55
C LEU A 119 -7.74 -5.88 -10.81
N SER A 120 -8.96 -5.66 -11.28
CA SER A 120 -9.92 -4.72 -10.73
C SER A 120 -11.06 -5.42 -9.99
N GLU A 121 -10.87 -6.67 -9.55
CA GLU A 121 -11.88 -7.47 -8.85
C GLU A 121 -11.32 -7.89 -7.49
N SER A 122 -12.15 -7.96 -6.44
CA SER A 122 -11.77 -8.56 -5.15
C SER A 122 -12.03 -10.07 -5.13
N TRP A 123 -11.42 -10.80 -4.19
CA TRP A 123 -11.76 -12.22 -3.99
C TRP A 123 -13.22 -12.43 -3.56
N SER A 124 -13.81 -11.44 -2.88
CA SER A 124 -15.24 -11.44 -2.52
C SER A 124 -16.12 -11.42 -3.77
N SER A 125 -15.94 -10.41 -4.63
CA SER A 125 -16.69 -10.26 -5.88
C SER A 125 -16.46 -11.44 -6.84
N TRP A 126 -15.21 -11.91 -6.93
CA TRP A 126 -14.89 -13.13 -7.68
C TRP A 126 -15.67 -14.33 -7.17
N TYR A 127 -15.75 -14.51 -5.85
CA TYR A 127 -16.50 -15.62 -5.24
C TYR A 127 -18.01 -15.48 -5.45
N GLU A 128 -18.58 -14.29 -5.28
CA GLU A 128 -20.01 -14.04 -5.51
C GLU A 128 -20.42 -14.36 -6.95
N ARG A 129 -19.58 -13.97 -7.91
CA ARG A 129 -19.79 -14.20 -9.34
C ARG A 129 -19.62 -15.67 -9.74
N THR A 130 -18.57 -16.33 -9.23
CA THR A 130 -18.16 -17.66 -9.72
C THR A 130 -18.65 -18.81 -8.86
N GLN A 131 -18.72 -18.62 -7.54
CA GLN A 131 -18.87 -19.67 -6.53
C GLN A 131 -17.82 -20.79 -6.70
N GLY A 132 -16.58 -20.44 -7.09
CA GLY A 132 -15.50 -21.39 -7.36
C GLY A 132 -15.60 -22.11 -8.71
N ARG A 133 -16.59 -21.77 -9.56
CA ARG A 133 -16.73 -22.36 -10.90
C ARG A 133 -15.84 -21.67 -11.91
N ASN A 134 -15.27 -22.43 -12.83
CA ASN A 134 -14.51 -21.88 -13.93
C ASN A 134 -15.44 -21.16 -14.93
N LEU A 135 -15.36 -19.83 -14.97
CA LEU A 135 -16.13 -18.98 -15.88
C LEU A 135 -15.30 -18.34 -17.00
N GLY A 136 -14.00 -18.63 -17.09
CA GLY A 136 -13.09 -17.89 -17.98
C GLY A 136 -11.91 -18.70 -18.53
N ASP A 137 -11.02 -18.00 -19.23
CA ASP A 137 -9.83 -18.55 -19.90
C ASP A 137 -8.51 -18.16 -19.19
N SER A 138 -8.55 -17.47 -18.04
CA SER A 138 -7.36 -17.04 -17.28
C SER A 138 -7.14 -17.92 -16.04
N GLY A 139 -5.88 -18.20 -15.70
CA GLY A 139 -5.53 -18.97 -14.52
C GLY A 139 -4.04 -18.86 -14.18
N ALA A 140 -3.66 -19.36 -13.02
CA ALA A 140 -2.29 -19.48 -12.58
C ALA A 140 -1.79 -20.92 -12.69
N ILE A 141 -0.51 -21.08 -12.94
CA ILE A 141 0.21 -22.34 -12.95
C ILE A 141 1.01 -22.43 -11.65
N ARG A 142 0.91 -23.55 -10.96
CA ARG A 142 1.73 -23.86 -9.78
C ARG A 142 3.19 -24.06 -10.20
N VAL A 143 4.11 -23.38 -9.53
CA VAL A 143 5.55 -23.45 -9.77
C VAL A 143 6.22 -24.02 -8.51
N PRO A 144 6.67 -25.29 -8.54
CA PRO A 144 7.32 -25.88 -7.38
C PRO A 144 8.61 -25.17 -6.99
N LEU A 145 8.74 -24.80 -5.72
CA LEU A 145 9.97 -24.20 -5.19
C LEU A 145 10.87 -25.31 -4.62
N ASN A 146 12.09 -25.43 -5.13
CA ASN A 146 13.00 -26.52 -4.78
C ASN A 146 13.26 -26.59 -3.27
N GLY A 147 12.79 -27.66 -2.62
CA GLY A 147 13.01 -27.90 -1.20
C GLY A 147 12.09 -27.08 -0.26
N SER A 148 11.14 -26.34 -0.82
CA SER A 148 10.05 -25.68 -0.09
C SER A 148 8.78 -26.51 -0.21
N MET A 149 7.90 -26.40 0.78
CA MET A 149 6.53 -26.90 0.71
C MET A 149 5.53 -25.80 0.30
N TYR A 150 6.02 -24.57 0.18
CA TYR A 150 5.30 -23.38 -0.24
C TYR A 150 5.60 -23.20 -1.73
N ASP A 151 4.72 -23.67 -2.60
CA ASP A 151 4.90 -23.51 -4.05
C ASP A 151 4.33 -22.16 -4.49
N SER A 152 5.05 -21.44 -5.35
CA SER A 152 4.58 -20.18 -5.91
C SER A 152 3.59 -20.42 -7.06
N VAL A 153 2.98 -19.34 -7.54
CA VAL A 153 2.07 -19.38 -8.69
C VAL A 153 2.47 -18.34 -9.73
N GLU A 154 2.32 -18.69 -10.99
CA GLU A 154 2.58 -17.80 -12.12
C GLU A 154 1.29 -17.63 -12.93
N THR A 155 0.82 -16.39 -13.06
CA THR A 155 -0.38 -16.09 -13.85
C THR A 155 -0.06 -16.22 -15.34
N LYS A 156 -0.94 -16.91 -16.08
CA LYS A 156 -0.77 -17.08 -17.54
C LYS A 156 -2.09 -16.86 -18.27
N PRO A 157 -2.07 -16.19 -19.43
CA PRO A 157 -3.23 -16.14 -20.29
C PRO A 157 -3.57 -17.55 -20.80
N SER A 158 -4.85 -17.83 -21.03
CA SER A 158 -5.33 -19.10 -21.62
C SER A 158 -5.14 -20.35 -20.77
N VAL A 159 -4.90 -20.22 -19.45
CA VAL A 159 -4.94 -21.35 -18.51
C VAL A 159 -6.38 -21.63 -18.10
N ARG A 160 -6.79 -22.89 -18.19
CA ARG A 160 -8.11 -23.33 -17.74
C ARG A 160 -7.98 -24.04 -16.40
N PRO A 161 -8.24 -23.33 -15.29
CA PRO A 161 -7.95 -23.86 -13.98
C PRO A 161 -8.91 -24.98 -13.56
N GLY A 162 -10.14 -25.01 -14.08
CA GLY A 162 -11.19 -25.91 -13.58
C GLY A 162 -11.86 -25.37 -12.31
N ASN A 163 -12.84 -26.09 -11.77
CA ASN A 163 -13.57 -25.67 -10.58
C ASN A 163 -12.75 -25.91 -9.31
N VAL A 164 -12.99 -25.10 -8.27
CA VAL A 164 -12.40 -25.23 -6.93
C VAL A 164 -13.51 -25.15 -5.88
N ALA A 165 -13.29 -25.78 -4.74
CA ALA A 165 -14.06 -25.50 -3.53
C ALA A 165 -13.47 -24.29 -2.80
N ILE A 166 -14.29 -23.57 -2.02
CA ILE A 166 -13.87 -22.33 -1.37
C ILE A 166 -14.06 -22.46 0.13
N LYS A 167 -13.01 -22.18 0.90
CA LYS A 167 -13.06 -22.00 2.34
C LYS A 167 -12.95 -20.53 2.66
N TYR A 168 -14.04 -19.96 3.15
CA TYR A 168 -14.07 -18.61 3.69
C TYR A 168 -13.72 -18.62 5.18
N ILE A 169 -12.86 -17.69 5.60
CA ILE A 169 -12.54 -17.43 7.01
C ILE A 169 -12.80 -15.94 7.27
N PRO A 170 -13.72 -15.58 8.18
CA PRO A 170 -14.03 -14.19 8.46
C PRO A 170 -12.84 -13.51 9.17
N ALA A 171 -12.67 -12.22 8.88
CA ALA A 171 -11.65 -11.37 9.46
C ALA A 171 -12.28 -10.13 10.09
N GLU A 172 -11.68 -9.65 11.17
CA GLU A 172 -12.12 -8.42 11.84
C GLU A 172 -10.90 -7.57 12.21
N ARG A 173 -11.02 -6.26 12.05
CA ARG A 173 -10.06 -5.29 12.60
C ARG A 173 -10.64 -4.62 13.83
N SER A 174 -10.31 -5.15 15.01
CA SER A 174 -10.86 -4.61 16.25
C SER A 174 -10.28 -3.23 16.58
N PRO A 175 -11.11 -2.25 16.97
CA PRO A 175 -10.64 -0.91 17.32
C PRO A 175 -9.94 -0.90 18.69
N THR A 176 -8.86 -0.12 18.80
CA THR A 176 -8.14 0.14 20.07
C THR A 176 -8.49 1.49 20.69
N VAL A 177 -9.03 2.41 19.88
CA VAL A 177 -9.53 3.74 20.26
C VAL A 177 -10.97 3.95 19.77
N PRO A 178 -11.70 4.97 20.24
CA PRO A 178 -13.04 5.29 19.74
C PRO A 178 -13.07 5.51 18.22
N ILE A 179 -14.20 5.15 17.57
CA ILE A 179 -14.35 5.29 16.10
C ILE A 179 -14.12 6.73 15.63
N ALA A 180 -14.65 7.73 16.35
CA ALA A 180 -14.45 9.14 16.03
C ALA A 180 -13.00 9.63 16.18
N GLU A 181 -12.12 8.83 16.78
CA GLU A 181 -10.68 9.08 16.92
C GLU A 181 -9.87 8.17 15.95
N GLY A 182 -10.51 7.63 14.91
CA GLY A 182 -9.86 6.74 13.94
C GLY A 182 -9.86 5.25 14.35
N GLY A 183 -10.75 4.84 15.26
CA GLY A 183 -10.80 3.48 15.80
C GLY A 183 -10.82 2.36 14.75
N ALA A 184 -11.49 2.55 13.61
CA ALA A 184 -11.57 1.55 12.54
C ALA A 184 -10.19 1.17 11.95
N HIS A 185 -9.19 2.06 12.06
CA HIS A 185 -7.84 1.89 11.50
C HIS A 185 -6.77 2.07 12.59
N SER A 186 -6.98 1.47 13.76
CA SER A 186 -6.15 1.65 14.96
C SER A 186 -5.47 0.37 15.49
N SER A 187 -5.45 -0.69 14.69
CA SER A 187 -4.86 -1.99 15.04
C SER A 187 -4.21 -2.67 13.83
N GLY A 188 -3.43 -3.72 14.06
CA GLY A 188 -2.59 -4.38 13.05
C GLY A 188 -1.11 -4.04 13.23
N MET A 189 -0.24 -4.65 12.43
CA MET A 189 1.22 -4.39 12.47
C MET A 189 1.57 -2.96 12.03
N MET A 190 0.75 -2.38 11.17
CA MET A 190 0.76 -0.97 10.80
C MET A 190 -0.69 -0.50 10.80
N ASN A 191 -0.92 0.72 11.27
CA ASN A 191 -2.25 1.31 11.29
C ASN A 191 -2.19 2.85 11.18
N GLY A 192 -3.20 3.44 10.55
CA GLY A 192 -3.25 4.88 10.33
C GLY A 192 -3.32 5.72 11.61
N LYS A 193 -3.79 5.16 12.74
CA LYS A 193 -3.78 5.90 14.02
C LYS A 193 -2.35 6.14 14.51
N THR A 194 -1.46 5.16 14.39
CA THR A 194 -0.04 5.33 14.73
C THR A 194 0.62 6.36 13.81
N VAL A 195 0.32 6.33 12.51
CA VAL A 195 0.81 7.35 11.55
C VAL A 195 0.29 8.75 11.91
N TYR A 196 -0.99 8.87 12.24
CA TYR A 196 -1.59 10.12 12.69
C TYR A 196 -0.93 10.64 13.97
N ASP A 197 -0.62 9.77 14.93
CA ASP A 197 0.06 10.16 16.17
C ASP A 197 1.48 10.66 15.91
N ARG A 198 2.21 10.03 14.98
CA ARG A 198 3.51 10.52 14.51
C ARG A 198 3.39 11.87 13.81
N LEU A 199 2.38 12.04 12.96
CA LEU A 199 2.08 13.32 12.31
C LEU A 199 1.78 14.40 13.36
N PHE A 200 0.97 14.09 14.38
CA PHE A 200 0.71 14.99 15.50
C PHE A 200 2.02 15.36 16.22
N GLU A 201 2.88 14.39 16.53
CA GLU A 201 4.17 14.66 17.18
C GLU A 201 5.06 15.60 16.34
N LEU A 202 5.14 15.39 15.03
CA LEU A 202 5.91 16.25 14.11
C LEU A 202 5.33 17.66 14.01
N SER A 203 4.00 17.80 14.14
CA SER A 203 3.26 19.04 13.88
C SER A 203 2.59 19.65 15.12
N ASP A 204 2.95 19.21 16.34
CA ASP A 204 2.28 19.64 17.58
C ASP A 204 2.45 21.16 17.79
N PRO A 205 1.35 21.94 17.74
CA PRO A 205 1.41 23.39 17.78
C PRO A 205 1.59 23.95 19.20
N THR A 206 1.66 23.09 20.22
CA THR A 206 1.77 23.50 21.64
C THR A 206 3.00 24.36 21.85
N ASP A 207 2.81 25.55 22.44
CA ASP A 207 3.91 26.44 22.80
C ASP A 207 4.76 25.85 23.94
N THR A 208 6.07 25.83 23.75
CA THR A 208 7.04 25.34 24.75
C THR A 208 8.11 26.39 25.07
N LEU A 209 9.09 26.00 25.88
CA LEU A 209 10.30 26.79 26.10
C LEU A 209 11.45 26.36 25.17
N ASP A 210 11.14 25.60 24.11
CA ASP A 210 12.12 25.20 23.13
C ASP A 210 12.82 26.45 22.55
N PRO A 211 14.15 26.55 22.64
CA PRO A 211 14.87 27.71 22.15
C PRO A 211 14.99 27.77 20.62
N VAL A 212 14.62 26.71 19.90
CA VAL A 212 14.79 26.54 18.46
C VAL A 212 13.62 27.14 17.69
N ASP A 213 12.40 26.65 17.93
CA ASP A 213 11.17 27.10 17.23
C ASP A 213 10.02 27.50 18.18
N GLY A 214 10.17 27.22 19.48
CA GLY A 214 9.19 27.48 20.52
C GLY A 214 7.98 26.54 20.53
N LYS A 215 8.04 25.41 19.82
CA LYS A 215 6.95 24.43 19.67
C LYS A 215 7.29 23.10 20.33
N ALA A 216 6.28 22.24 20.44
CA ALA A 216 6.44 20.88 20.96
C ALA A 216 6.79 19.91 19.84
N GLY A 217 6.25 20.13 18.63
CA GLY A 217 6.68 19.47 17.41
C GLY A 217 7.86 20.19 16.75
N TYR A 218 8.16 19.82 15.51
CA TYR A 218 9.36 20.25 14.78
C TYR A 218 8.98 21.23 13.66
N PHE A 219 8.80 22.50 14.05
CA PHE A 219 8.35 23.56 13.16
C PHE A 219 9.54 24.22 12.47
N ASP A 220 9.28 25.03 11.43
CA ASP A 220 10.26 25.92 10.82
C ASP A 220 11.50 25.19 10.25
N ARG A 221 11.39 23.89 9.95
CA ARG A 221 12.47 22.99 9.50
C ARG A 221 12.77 23.09 7.99
N TRP A 222 12.76 24.29 7.41
CA TRP A 222 13.17 24.47 6.00
C TRP A 222 14.68 24.24 5.82
N ALA A 223 15.07 23.64 4.68
CA ALA A 223 16.46 23.32 4.40
C ALA A 223 17.30 24.56 4.07
N GLY A 224 18.56 24.56 4.51
CA GLY A 224 19.56 25.60 4.20
C GLY A 224 19.82 26.62 5.31
N GLN A 225 20.75 27.54 5.06
CA GLN A 225 21.10 28.70 5.92
C GLN A 225 21.52 28.40 7.37
N GLY A 226 21.87 27.15 7.71
CA GLY A 226 22.26 26.77 9.08
C GLY A 226 21.09 26.84 10.07
N ASN A 227 19.89 26.48 9.60
CA ASN A 227 18.66 26.50 10.37
C ASN A 227 18.68 25.49 11.53
N PRO A 228 18.66 25.94 12.80
CA PRO A 228 18.70 25.02 13.94
C PRO A 228 17.46 24.12 14.06
N ALA A 229 16.29 24.57 13.59
CA ALA A 229 15.05 23.79 13.63
C ALA A 229 15.10 22.59 12.67
N TYR A 230 15.71 22.81 11.51
CA TYR A 230 15.99 21.75 10.54
C TYR A 230 16.94 20.68 11.11
N GLU A 231 18.03 21.09 11.78
CA GLU A 231 18.96 20.15 12.41
C GLU A 231 18.34 19.42 13.62
N ASP A 232 17.49 20.09 14.41
CA ASP A 232 16.80 19.48 15.55
C ASP A 232 15.80 18.40 15.11
N ALA A 233 14.97 18.71 14.11
CA ALA A 233 14.07 17.75 13.47
C ALA A 233 14.82 16.53 12.93
N ALA A 234 15.96 16.77 12.27
CA ALA A 234 16.77 15.70 11.71
C ALA A 234 17.37 14.79 12.79
N LEU A 235 17.83 15.35 13.92
CA LEU A 235 18.35 14.55 15.04
C LEU A 235 17.28 13.68 15.69
N TYR A 236 16.05 14.20 15.82
CA TYR A 236 14.91 13.41 16.28
C TYR A 236 14.64 12.22 15.34
N ILE A 237 14.52 12.50 14.03
CA ILE A 237 14.28 11.49 13.01
C ILE A 237 15.37 10.40 13.04
N ILE A 238 16.64 10.80 13.12
CA ILE A 238 17.76 9.86 13.22
C ILE A 238 17.60 8.97 14.45
N GLY A 239 17.34 9.56 15.62
CA GLY A 239 17.18 8.81 16.87
C GLY A 239 16.03 7.82 16.83
N GLU A 240 14.90 8.19 16.24
CA GLU A 240 13.74 7.33 16.09
C GLU A 240 14.01 6.16 15.13
N LEU A 241 14.59 6.43 13.95
CA LEU A 241 14.93 5.37 12.99
C LEU A 241 16.02 4.42 13.54
N GLU A 242 17.02 4.93 14.27
CA GLU A 242 18.00 4.11 14.98
C GLU A 242 17.34 3.24 16.06
N SER A 243 16.29 3.74 16.73
CA SER A 243 15.57 3.00 17.77
C SER A 243 14.85 1.75 17.23
N PHE A 244 14.51 1.74 15.94
CA PHE A 244 13.96 0.58 15.24
C PHE A 244 15.03 -0.46 14.86
N GLY A 245 16.31 -0.20 15.20
CA GLY A 245 17.44 -1.09 14.89
C GLY A 245 17.97 -0.95 13.46
N LEU A 246 17.63 0.15 12.77
CA LEU A 246 18.09 0.43 11.41
C LEU A 246 19.46 1.14 11.43
N GLU A 247 20.24 0.96 10.36
CA GLU A 247 21.47 1.72 10.15
C GLU A 247 21.15 3.06 9.51
N VAL A 248 21.31 4.17 10.24
CA VAL A 248 20.98 5.51 9.74
C VAL A 248 22.22 6.23 9.22
N ILE A 249 22.15 6.71 7.98
CA ILE A 249 23.20 7.48 7.32
C ILE A 249 22.66 8.86 6.95
N GLY A 250 23.33 9.91 7.47
CA GLY A 250 23.10 11.29 7.06
C GLY A 250 23.95 11.65 5.83
N HIS A 251 23.30 11.83 4.68
CA HIS A 251 23.95 12.17 3.42
C HIS A 251 24.08 13.68 3.26
N ARG A 252 25.18 14.26 3.75
CA ARG A 252 25.45 15.71 3.68
C ARG A 252 25.90 16.15 2.30
N TYR A 253 25.32 17.25 1.82
CA TYR A 253 25.66 17.88 0.55
C TYR A 253 25.55 19.41 0.63
N GLU A 254 26.21 20.07 -0.32
CA GLU A 254 26.14 21.52 -0.49
C GLU A 254 25.41 21.85 -1.79
N TYR A 255 24.70 22.99 -1.81
CA TYR A 255 24.08 23.49 -3.03
C TYR A 255 24.06 25.02 -3.06
N THR A 256 23.90 25.60 -4.25
CA THR A 256 23.61 27.03 -4.42
C THR A 256 22.13 27.21 -4.68
N ASP A 257 21.45 28.03 -3.88
CA ASP A 257 20.02 28.28 -4.07
C ASP A 257 19.72 29.23 -5.26
N ILE A 258 18.44 29.42 -5.56
CA ILE A 258 17.96 30.29 -6.64
C ILE A 258 18.37 31.76 -6.48
N THR A 259 18.77 32.19 -5.28
CA THR A 259 19.27 33.55 -5.00
C THR A 259 20.77 33.68 -5.18
N GLY A 260 21.47 32.57 -5.47
CA GLY A 260 22.92 32.51 -5.59
C GLY A 260 23.64 32.36 -4.25
N ALA A 261 22.93 32.07 -3.16
CA ALA A 261 23.54 31.83 -1.86
C ALA A 261 23.99 30.36 -1.73
N GLN A 262 25.22 30.17 -1.25
CA GLN A 262 25.76 28.85 -0.96
C GLN A 262 25.16 28.34 0.36
N ASN A 263 24.60 27.14 0.32
CA ASN A 263 24.06 26.42 1.46
C ASN A 263 24.98 25.23 1.75
N PRO A 264 25.84 25.32 2.77
CA PRO A 264 26.92 24.36 3.00
C PRO A 264 26.49 23.08 3.75
N GLU A 265 25.25 22.97 4.23
CA GLU A 265 24.86 21.92 5.18
C GLU A 265 23.38 21.50 5.01
N ALA A 266 23.04 20.88 3.89
CA ALA A 266 21.80 20.11 3.77
C ALA A 266 22.09 18.62 3.82
N TYR A 267 21.15 17.80 4.29
CA TYR A 267 21.34 16.36 4.27
C TYR A 267 20.05 15.55 4.25
N ASN A 268 20.11 14.46 3.51
CA ASN A 268 19.09 13.43 3.56
C ASN A 268 19.35 12.51 4.76
N ILE A 269 18.30 11.96 5.33
CA ILE A 269 18.37 10.98 6.42
C ILE A 269 17.86 9.66 5.85
N CYS A 270 18.75 8.71 5.62
CA CYS A 270 18.38 7.42 5.07
C CYS A 270 18.67 6.30 6.08
N ALA A 271 17.65 5.55 6.45
CA ALA A 271 17.76 4.35 7.27
C ALA A 271 17.79 3.10 6.39
N TYR A 272 18.78 2.25 6.60
CA TYR A 272 19.05 1.06 5.81
C TYR A 272 18.76 -0.20 6.63
N LYS A 273 18.08 -1.15 5.98
CA LYS A 273 17.99 -2.53 6.43
C LYS A 273 18.42 -3.45 5.30
N TRP A 274 19.59 -4.03 5.49
CA TRP A 274 20.27 -4.84 4.47
C TRP A 274 19.51 -6.13 4.16
N GLY A 275 19.25 -6.35 2.87
CA GLY A 275 18.66 -7.60 2.38
C GLY A 275 19.64 -8.77 2.49
N SER A 276 19.12 -9.99 2.61
CA SER A 276 19.95 -11.18 2.81
C SER A 276 20.23 -11.98 1.53
N PHE A 277 19.52 -11.70 0.42
CA PHE A 277 19.70 -12.42 -0.85
C PHE A 277 20.38 -11.57 -1.94
N ALA A 278 19.88 -10.34 -2.14
CA ALA A 278 20.36 -9.38 -3.12
C ALA A 278 20.57 -8.01 -2.43
N PRO A 279 21.62 -7.87 -1.59
CA PRO A 279 21.85 -6.65 -0.81
C PRO A 279 22.14 -5.40 -1.66
N ASP A 280 22.61 -5.59 -2.90
CA ASP A 280 22.90 -4.50 -3.86
C ASP A 280 21.64 -4.11 -4.68
N GLU A 281 20.52 -4.81 -4.51
CA GLU A 281 19.22 -4.41 -5.06
C GLU A 281 18.43 -3.69 -3.97
N TRP A 282 18.15 -2.40 -4.17
CA TRP A 282 17.55 -1.53 -3.16
C TRP A 282 16.11 -1.17 -3.52
N MET A 283 15.26 -1.14 -2.51
CA MET A 283 13.87 -0.70 -2.60
C MET A 283 13.69 0.47 -1.64
N VAL A 284 13.24 1.60 -2.18
CA VAL A 284 13.33 2.88 -1.47
C VAL A 284 11.93 3.41 -1.16
N PHE A 285 11.66 3.68 0.11
CA PHE A 285 10.55 4.52 0.55
C PHE A 285 11.09 5.94 0.74
N GLY A 286 10.37 6.95 0.26
CA GLY A 286 10.79 8.33 0.46
C GLY A 286 9.68 9.33 0.65
N ALA A 287 10.02 10.36 1.41
CA ALA A 287 9.26 11.59 1.64
C ALA A 287 10.29 12.70 1.90
N HIS A 288 9.94 13.96 1.76
CA HIS A 288 10.83 15.03 2.24
C HIS A 288 10.43 15.44 3.66
N PHE A 289 11.44 15.76 4.47
CA PHE A 289 11.22 16.20 5.85
C PHE A 289 11.43 17.70 6.03
N ASP A 290 11.86 18.43 5.01
CA ASP A 290 11.85 19.89 5.06
C ASP A 290 10.45 20.46 4.73
N VAL A 291 10.28 21.75 4.98
CA VAL A 291 9.04 22.49 4.68
C VAL A 291 9.32 23.69 3.80
N ALA A 292 8.31 24.10 3.03
CA ALA A 292 8.32 25.32 2.25
C ALA A 292 8.80 26.53 3.09
N PRO A 293 9.93 27.17 2.73
CA PRO A 293 10.46 28.32 3.46
C PRO A 293 9.61 29.58 3.24
N PRO A 294 9.55 30.51 4.21
CA PRO A 294 8.88 31.79 4.01
C PRO A 294 9.52 32.65 2.93
N VAL A 295 8.71 33.16 1.99
CA VAL A 295 9.16 34.21 1.07
C VAL A 295 9.21 35.56 1.81
N ASN A 296 10.40 36.20 1.82
CA ASN A 296 10.65 37.51 2.43
C ASN A 296 10.51 37.60 3.96
N ALA A 297 10.63 36.48 4.69
CA ALA A 297 10.53 36.42 6.15
C ALA A 297 9.19 36.93 6.73
N VAL A 298 8.12 36.94 5.92
CA VAL A 298 6.78 37.27 6.38
C VAL A 298 5.90 36.03 6.24
N LEU A 299 5.52 35.47 7.37
CA LEU A 299 4.54 34.39 7.49
C LEU A 299 3.18 35.04 7.76
N LEU A 300 2.29 35.01 6.76
CA LEU A 300 0.94 35.58 6.87
C LEU A 300 -0.09 34.47 6.71
N ASP A 301 -0.97 34.39 7.70
CA ASP A 301 -2.11 33.50 7.67
C ASP A 301 -3.10 33.92 6.59
N PRO A 302 -3.31 33.08 5.55
CA PRO A 302 -4.21 33.42 4.45
C PRO A 302 -5.66 33.59 4.92
N HIS A 303 -6.07 32.94 6.02
CA HIS A 303 -7.39 33.13 6.63
C HIS A 303 -7.55 34.51 7.26
N VAL A 304 -6.43 35.13 7.67
CA VAL A 304 -6.42 36.48 8.26
C VAL A 304 -6.28 37.57 7.19
N VAL A 305 -5.40 37.37 6.21
CA VAL A 305 -5.08 38.39 5.20
C VAL A 305 -5.94 38.29 3.94
N GLY A 306 -6.62 37.16 3.73
CA GLY A 306 -7.51 36.92 2.59
C GLY A 306 -6.81 36.66 1.26
N PHE A 307 -5.50 36.35 1.29
CA PHE A 307 -4.71 35.96 0.12
C PHE A 307 -3.59 35.00 0.52
N ARG A 308 -3.24 34.08 -0.37
CA ARG A 308 -2.10 33.16 -0.17
C ARG A 308 -0.78 33.92 -0.17
N SER A 309 0.09 33.55 0.76
CA SER A 309 1.52 33.88 0.74
C SER A 309 2.30 32.64 0.29
N TYR A 310 3.54 32.46 0.75
CA TYR A 310 4.29 31.23 0.54
C TYR A 310 5.19 30.97 1.75
N GLY A 311 5.16 29.72 2.20
CA GLY A 311 5.91 29.21 3.33
C GLY A 311 4.97 28.70 4.42
N THR A 312 5.39 27.61 5.05
CA THR A 312 4.70 27.00 6.19
C THR A 312 5.63 26.90 7.38
N ARG A 313 5.05 26.67 8.56
CA ARG A 313 5.81 26.36 9.77
C ARG A 313 5.76 24.88 10.10
N ALA A 314 4.56 24.30 10.16
CA ALA A 314 4.38 22.89 10.49
C ALA A 314 4.50 22.00 9.25
N GLY A 315 3.88 22.40 8.13
CA GLY A 315 3.76 21.55 6.94
C GLY A 315 3.16 20.21 7.28
N ALA A 316 1.98 20.21 7.91
CA ALA A 316 1.35 18.98 8.37
C ALA A 316 1.00 18.08 7.16
N TYR A 317 0.37 18.67 6.15
CA TYR A 317 0.09 18.03 4.88
C TYR A 317 1.36 17.87 4.03
N ASP A 318 2.17 18.93 3.92
CA ASP A 318 3.37 18.96 3.09
C ASP A 318 4.63 19.34 3.89
N ASN A 319 5.43 18.37 4.37
CA ASN A 319 5.26 16.93 4.21
C ASN A 319 5.53 16.14 5.50
N SER A 320 5.02 16.65 6.63
CA SER A 320 5.03 15.89 7.89
C SER A 320 4.24 14.58 7.75
N ALA A 321 3.15 14.57 6.97
CA ALA A 321 2.36 13.38 6.71
C ALA A 321 3.17 12.28 5.98
N GLY A 322 3.89 12.63 4.91
CA GLY A 322 4.79 11.70 4.22
C GLY A 322 5.93 11.22 5.10
N THR A 323 6.54 12.14 5.84
CA THR A 323 7.61 11.81 6.82
C THR A 323 7.11 10.82 7.87
N ALA A 324 5.92 11.05 8.45
CA ALA A 324 5.30 10.15 9.41
C ALA A 324 5.04 8.75 8.80
N MET A 325 4.50 8.69 7.58
CA MET A 325 4.25 7.42 6.90
C MET A 325 5.54 6.64 6.62
N VAL A 326 6.62 7.29 6.20
CA VAL A 326 7.93 6.62 5.99
C VAL A 326 8.49 6.08 7.30
N MET A 327 8.42 6.87 8.39
CA MET A 327 8.91 6.44 9.71
C MET A 327 8.12 5.23 10.24
N GLU A 328 6.79 5.24 10.11
CA GLU A 328 5.97 4.13 10.59
C GLU A 328 6.01 2.91 9.66
N ALA A 329 6.22 3.09 8.35
CA ALA A 329 6.55 1.99 7.45
C ALA A 329 7.90 1.36 7.82
N ALA A 330 8.91 2.17 8.17
CA ALA A 330 10.20 1.68 8.64
C ALA A 330 10.07 0.87 9.93
N SER A 331 9.32 1.37 10.91
CA SER A 331 8.99 0.66 12.15
C SER A 331 8.30 -0.69 11.89
N ALA A 332 7.27 -0.71 11.03
CA ALA A 332 6.51 -1.92 10.73
C ALA A 332 7.31 -2.98 9.96
N LEU A 333 8.29 -2.57 9.13
CA LEU A 333 9.08 -3.47 8.29
C LEU A 333 10.43 -3.86 8.91
N ALA A 334 10.89 -3.17 9.96
CA ALA A 334 12.20 -3.37 10.57
C ALA A 334 12.47 -4.81 11.06
N ASP A 335 11.42 -5.56 11.42
CA ASP A 335 11.54 -6.94 11.93
C ASP A 335 11.50 -8.02 10.84
N PHE A 336 11.20 -7.67 9.58
CA PHE A 336 11.09 -8.65 8.50
C PHE A 336 12.45 -8.98 7.87
N GLU A 337 12.69 -10.25 7.56
CA GLU A 337 13.79 -10.60 6.67
C GLU A 337 13.36 -10.33 5.22
N THR A 338 14.21 -9.67 4.45
CA THR A 338 13.92 -9.28 3.06
C THR A 338 15.00 -9.77 2.13
N ARG A 339 14.62 -10.03 0.87
CA ARG A 339 15.58 -10.44 -0.15
C ARG A 339 16.47 -9.27 -0.51
N ARG A 340 15.88 -8.07 -0.59
CA ARG A 340 16.49 -6.82 -1.04
C ARG A 340 16.69 -5.85 0.12
N THR A 341 17.59 -4.90 -0.07
CA THR A 341 17.84 -3.87 0.93
C THR A 341 16.69 -2.87 0.93
N MET A 342 16.11 -2.65 2.10
CA MET A 342 15.14 -1.57 2.32
C MET A 342 15.88 -0.29 2.67
N VAL A 343 15.48 0.80 2.03
CA VAL A 343 15.98 2.13 2.34
C VAL A 343 14.79 3.04 2.63
N PHE A 344 14.76 3.64 3.80
CA PHE A 344 13.77 4.63 4.21
C PHE A 344 14.46 5.99 4.23
N CYS A 345 14.26 6.80 3.20
CA CYS A 345 14.94 8.06 3.02
C CYS A 345 14.01 9.25 3.24
N LEU A 346 14.45 10.19 4.07
CA LEU A 346 13.81 11.48 4.24
C LEU A 346 14.67 12.55 3.58
N TRP A 347 14.15 13.10 2.49
CA TRP A 347 14.86 14.02 1.62
C TRP A 347 14.90 15.42 2.20
N SER A 348 15.98 16.13 1.90
CA SER A 348 16.12 17.54 2.17
C SER A 348 16.00 18.37 0.90
N GLY A 349 15.42 19.57 1.02
CA GLY A 349 15.44 20.56 -0.04
C GLY A 349 14.59 20.18 -1.25
N GLU A 350 13.54 19.38 -1.06
CA GLU A 350 12.55 19.08 -2.09
C GLU A 350 11.90 20.39 -2.57
N GLU A 351 11.50 21.22 -1.60
CA GLU A 351 10.80 22.50 -1.77
C GLU A 351 11.64 23.54 -2.54
N GLY A 352 12.95 23.32 -2.56
CA GLY A 352 13.92 24.10 -3.32
C GLY A 352 14.20 23.56 -4.73
N GLY A 353 13.52 22.49 -5.14
CA GLY A 353 13.72 21.77 -6.39
C GLY A 353 14.46 20.44 -6.23
N LYS A 354 13.95 19.51 -5.40
CA LYS A 354 14.33 18.07 -5.34
C LYS A 354 15.81 17.83 -5.04
N ARG A 355 16.46 18.78 -4.36
CA ARG A 355 17.93 18.83 -4.28
C ARG A 355 18.53 17.61 -3.58
N GLY A 356 17.83 17.11 -2.55
CA GLY A 356 18.27 15.97 -1.76
C GLY A 356 18.17 14.65 -2.52
N SER A 357 17.02 14.38 -3.13
CA SER A 357 16.81 13.16 -3.93
C SER A 357 17.69 13.17 -5.19
N ASP A 358 17.89 14.32 -5.84
CA ASP A 358 18.85 14.45 -6.95
C ASP A 358 20.28 14.14 -6.48
N TYR A 359 20.74 14.75 -5.39
CA TYR A 359 22.07 14.47 -4.86
C TYR A 359 22.27 12.98 -4.55
N TRP A 360 21.30 12.35 -3.89
CA TRP A 360 21.42 10.95 -3.49
C TRP A 360 21.43 10.02 -4.71
N THR A 361 20.56 10.25 -5.69
CA THR A 361 20.49 9.42 -6.89
C THR A 361 21.71 9.62 -7.81
N GLU A 362 22.18 10.86 -8.01
CA GLU A 362 23.33 11.15 -8.86
C GLU A 362 24.65 10.73 -8.23
N TYR A 363 24.92 11.16 -6.99
CA TYR A 363 26.24 10.99 -6.39
C TYR A 363 26.31 9.72 -5.56
N TYR A 364 25.41 9.53 -4.60
CA TYR A 364 25.50 8.39 -3.70
C TYR A 364 25.23 7.07 -4.42
N VAL A 365 24.20 6.99 -5.27
CA VAL A 365 23.90 5.76 -6.00
C VAL A 365 24.78 5.61 -7.24
N LYS A 366 24.72 6.51 -8.23
CA LYS A 366 25.40 6.27 -9.52
C LYS A 366 26.92 6.41 -9.45
N GLU A 367 27.45 7.35 -8.66
CA GLU A 367 28.90 7.58 -8.60
C GLU A 367 29.59 6.75 -7.51
N ASP A 368 29.09 6.82 -6.27
CA ASP A 368 29.75 6.21 -5.11
C ASP A 368 29.45 4.71 -4.93
N ASN A 369 28.26 4.26 -5.33
CA ASN A 369 27.82 2.86 -5.22
C ASN A 369 27.28 2.31 -6.56
N PRO A 370 28.09 2.31 -7.64
CA PRO A 370 27.63 1.96 -9.00
C PRO A 370 27.18 0.49 -9.16
N GLU A 371 27.47 -0.37 -8.18
CA GLU A 371 26.96 -1.75 -8.10
C GLU A 371 25.50 -1.81 -7.65
N VAL A 372 24.99 -0.77 -6.99
CA VAL A 372 23.63 -0.72 -6.46
C VAL A 372 22.64 -0.47 -7.58
N THR A 373 21.56 -1.24 -7.60
CA THR A 373 20.41 -1.01 -8.48
C THR A 373 19.19 -0.66 -7.64
N ILE A 374 18.58 0.50 -7.91
CA ILE A 374 17.30 0.85 -7.30
C ILE A 374 16.17 0.19 -8.09
N MET A 375 15.54 -0.81 -7.49
CA MET A 375 14.51 -1.62 -8.12
C MET A 375 13.20 -0.85 -8.26
N ASN A 376 12.75 -0.23 -7.17
CA ASN A 376 11.50 0.52 -7.10
C ASN A 376 11.64 1.67 -6.09
N TYR A 377 10.92 2.77 -6.35
CA TYR A 377 10.80 3.90 -5.42
C TYR A 377 9.33 4.17 -5.09
N ILE A 378 9.01 4.27 -3.81
CA ILE A 378 7.69 4.61 -3.29
C ILE A 378 7.74 6.02 -2.69
N ASN A 379 7.08 6.99 -3.35
CA ASN A 379 7.03 8.38 -2.93
C ASN A 379 5.78 8.66 -2.08
N LEU A 380 5.98 9.11 -0.86
CA LEU A 380 4.95 9.43 0.11
C LEU A 380 5.00 10.94 0.34
N ASP A 381 4.18 11.66 -0.41
CA ASP A 381 4.23 13.11 -0.46
C ASP A 381 2.81 13.65 -0.52
N MET A 382 2.51 14.71 0.25
CA MET A 382 1.25 15.41 0.12
C MET A 382 0.03 14.49 0.35
N ALA A 383 -0.09 13.94 1.56
CA ALA A 383 -1.04 12.89 1.91
C ALA A 383 -2.05 13.27 3.01
N GLY A 384 -3.17 12.55 3.07
CA GLY A 384 -4.13 12.63 4.18
C GLY A 384 -5.35 13.54 3.96
N VAL A 385 -5.35 14.41 2.93
CA VAL A 385 -6.42 15.41 2.69
C VAL A 385 -7.28 15.15 1.44
N ASN A 386 -7.07 14.03 0.75
CA ASN A 386 -7.76 13.68 -0.50
C ASN A 386 -9.07 12.92 -0.25
N TRP A 387 -8.97 11.74 0.36
CA TRP A 387 -10.03 10.74 0.51
C TRP A 387 -9.89 10.05 1.88
N PRO A 388 -10.97 9.61 2.56
CA PRO A 388 -12.39 9.55 2.16
C PRO A 388 -13.19 10.84 2.39
N GLY A 389 -12.56 11.85 2.98
CA GLY A 389 -13.10 13.20 3.10
C GLY A 389 -12.62 14.09 1.95
N GLY A 390 -12.31 15.34 2.25
CA GLY A 390 -11.72 16.28 1.30
C GLY A 390 -12.75 17.02 0.46
N GLY A 391 -12.43 18.26 0.09
CA GLY A 391 -13.29 19.11 -0.76
C GLY A 391 -14.24 20.05 -0.04
N GLY A 392 -14.12 20.22 1.28
CA GLY A 392 -14.83 21.27 2.01
C GLY A 392 -13.83 22.31 2.41
N ALA A 393 -13.87 23.48 1.76
CA ALA A 393 -13.18 24.69 2.21
C ALA A 393 -13.67 25.05 3.63
N PRO A 394 -12.93 24.73 4.71
CA PRO A 394 -13.33 25.16 6.03
C PRO A 394 -13.28 26.69 6.07
N HIS A 395 -13.91 27.30 7.07
CA HIS A 395 -13.82 28.75 7.33
C HIS A 395 -14.32 29.71 6.23
N GLY A 396 -14.98 29.21 5.19
CA GLY A 396 -15.40 30.02 4.04
C GLY A 396 -14.26 30.33 3.09
N ASP A 397 -13.22 29.48 3.10
CA ASP A 397 -12.15 29.50 2.11
C ASP A 397 -12.71 29.43 0.69
N PRO A 398 -11.99 29.94 -0.33
CA PRO A 398 -12.45 29.81 -1.69
C PRO A 398 -12.68 28.33 -2.01
N ASP A 399 -13.91 27.99 -2.41
CA ASP A 399 -14.18 26.67 -2.96
C ASP A 399 -13.17 26.43 -4.09
N PRO A 400 -12.52 25.26 -4.15
CA PRO A 400 -11.67 24.93 -5.28
C PRO A 400 -12.42 25.23 -6.60
N GLN A 401 -11.80 25.84 -7.64
CA GLN A 401 -12.45 26.26 -8.92
C GLN A 401 -11.87 25.64 -10.20
N ILE A 402 -12.61 24.78 -10.94
CA ILE A 402 -12.08 23.94 -12.05
C ILE A 402 -11.05 24.71 -12.89
N ASP A 403 -9.84 24.16 -13.00
CA ASP A 403 -8.78 24.71 -13.84
C ASP A 403 -9.01 24.34 -15.31
N GLU A 404 -8.85 25.31 -16.21
CA GLU A 404 -8.87 25.05 -17.65
C GLU A 404 -7.64 24.24 -18.11
N ASP A 405 -6.56 24.22 -17.31
CA ASP A 405 -5.33 23.46 -17.55
C ASP A 405 -5.30 22.10 -16.82
N GLY A 406 -6.47 21.52 -16.54
CA GLY A 406 -6.56 20.07 -16.32
C GLY A 406 -6.63 19.57 -14.88
N TYR A 407 -7.18 20.34 -13.92
CA TYR A 407 -7.75 19.73 -12.70
C TYR A 407 -9.08 20.33 -12.23
N PRO A 408 -10.08 19.50 -11.91
CA PRO A 408 -11.42 19.93 -11.56
C PRO A 408 -11.53 20.25 -10.07
N LYS A 409 -12.27 21.30 -9.73
CA LYS A 409 -12.28 21.86 -8.40
C LYS A 409 -13.71 22.43 -8.15
N ASP A 410 -14.48 21.85 -7.21
CA ASP A 410 -15.69 22.38 -6.51
C ASP A 410 -16.10 21.39 -5.39
N SER A 411 -17.16 21.69 -4.61
CA SER A 411 -17.89 21.04 -3.47
C SER A 411 -17.92 19.50 -3.26
N GLU A 412 -16.92 18.74 -3.73
CA GLU A 412 -16.90 17.28 -3.82
C GLU A 412 -15.55 16.69 -3.34
N VAL A 413 -15.56 15.40 -2.98
CA VAL A 413 -14.37 14.63 -2.59
C VAL A 413 -13.36 14.58 -3.74
N TRP A 414 -12.14 15.00 -3.47
CA TRP A 414 -11.05 14.95 -4.45
C TRP A 414 -10.45 13.55 -4.51
N PRO A 415 -10.10 13.04 -5.71
CA PRO A 415 -9.61 11.69 -5.78
C PRO A 415 -8.27 11.56 -5.07
N LEU A 416 -8.09 10.48 -4.31
CA LEU A 416 -6.74 10.04 -3.97
C LEU A 416 -6.05 9.62 -5.26
N ARG A 417 -4.80 10.04 -5.43
CA ARG A 417 -4.02 9.73 -6.63
C ARG A 417 -2.92 8.74 -6.31
N VAL A 418 -2.81 7.73 -7.15
CA VAL A 418 -1.68 6.80 -7.24
C VAL A 418 -1.04 7.05 -8.61
N TYR A 419 0.02 7.84 -8.63
CA TYR A 419 0.72 8.20 -9.85
C TYR A 419 1.94 7.29 -10.04
N ILE A 420 2.10 6.75 -11.24
CA ILE A 420 3.15 5.81 -11.60
C ILE A 420 4.02 6.41 -12.70
N GLY A 421 5.31 6.15 -12.68
CA GLY A 421 6.19 6.61 -13.75
C GLY A 421 7.47 5.79 -13.88
N PRO A 422 8.29 6.05 -14.91
CA PRO A 422 8.07 7.10 -15.91
C PRO A 422 7.03 6.71 -16.97
N GLY A 423 6.14 7.64 -17.32
CA GLY A 423 5.19 7.53 -18.42
C GLY A 423 5.56 8.51 -19.55
N PRO A 424 5.91 8.06 -20.77
CA PRO A 424 6.34 8.96 -21.85
C PRO A 424 5.16 9.60 -22.58
N ASN A 425 3.92 9.14 -22.34
CA ASN A 425 2.70 9.65 -22.95
C ASN A 425 1.50 9.40 -22.04
N HIS A 426 0.38 10.06 -22.35
CA HIS A 426 -0.87 9.94 -21.61
C HIS A 426 -1.88 8.98 -22.25
N ASP A 427 -1.60 8.44 -23.44
CA ASP A 427 -2.61 7.76 -24.27
C ASP A 427 -2.64 6.23 -24.16
N ARG A 428 -1.68 5.64 -23.42
CA ARG A 428 -1.60 4.23 -23.08
C ARG A 428 -0.96 4.02 -21.70
N ILE A 429 -0.92 2.75 -21.28
CA ILE A 429 -0.21 2.28 -20.10
C ILE A 429 1.14 1.71 -20.56
N ASP A 430 2.25 2.35 -20.19
CA ASP A 430 3.62 1.94 -20.51
C ASP A 430 4.31 1.20 -19.35
N GLN A 431 3.79 1.30 -18.13
CA GLN A 431 4.22 0.56 -16.93
C GLN A 431 3.12 -0.43 -16.46
N PRO A 432 2.69 -1.39 -17.30
CA PRO A 432 1.51 -2.22 -17.04
C PRO A 432 1.62 -3.09 -15.80
N GLU A 433 2.83 -3.52 -15.43
CA GLU A 433 3.05 -4.34 -14.23
C GLU A 433 2.83 -3.53 -12.96
N MET A 434 3.36 -2.30 -12.86
CA MET A 434 3.18 -1.46 -11.68
C MET A 434 1.74 -0.94 -11.57
N VAL A 435 1.13 -0.54 -12.69
CA VAL A 435 -0.29 -0.15 -12.73
C VAL A 435 -1.17 -1.34 -12.33
N GLY A 436 -0.86 -2.53 -12.85
CA GLY A 436 -1.56 -3.76 -12.53
C GLY A 436 -1.42 -4.15 -11.06
N LEU A 437 -0.22 -4.03 -10.48
CA LEU A 437 0.02 -4.29 -9.06
C LEU A 437 -0.77 -3.32 -8.17
N SER A 438 -0.75 -2.02 -8.49
CA SER A 438 -1.53 -1.02 -7.75
C SER A 438 -3.02 -1.34 -7.80
N ASN A 439 -3.57 -1.66 -8.98
CA ASN A 439 -4.97 -2.07 -9.09
C ASN A 439 -5.27 -3.35 -8.31
N TRP A 440 -4.39 -4.35 -8.39
CA TRP A 440 -4.54 -5.64 -7.70
C TRP A 440 -4.60 -5.48 -6.18
N ILE A 441 -3.75 -4.61 -5.62
CA ILE A 441 -3.74 -4.29 -4.19
C ILE A 441 -4.99 -3.48 -3.82
N GLY A 442 -5.29 -2.44 -4.59
CA GLY A 442 -6.41 -1.52 -4.34
C GLY A 442 -7.76 -2.23 -4.34
N SER A 443 -8.04 -3.03 -5.37
CA SER A 443 -9.34 -3.68 -5.54
C SER A 443 -9.68 -4.71 -4.48
N ASP A 444 -8.67 -5.29 -3.80
CA ASP A 444 -8.86 -6.44 -2.93
C ASP A 444 -8.36 -6.17 -1.51
N ALA A 445 -7.04 -6.11 -1.30
CA ALA A 445 -6.48 -5.98 0.04
C ALA A 445 -6.88 -4.66 0.74
N LEU A 446 -7.12 -3.61 -0.05
CA LEU A 446 -7.57 -2.31 0.44
C LEU A 446 -9.08 -2.07 0.32
N GLY A 447 -9.81 -2.99 -0.32
CA GLY A 447 -11.27 -2.92 -0.44
C GLY A 447 -11.81 -1.74 -1.25
N LEU A 448 -11.07 -1.29 -2.27
CA LEU A 448 -11.41 -0.11 -3.08
C LEU A 448 -12.03 -0.46 -4.44
N GLU A 449 -12.54 -1.68 -4.62
CA GLU A 449 -13.08 -2.16 -5.91
C GLU A 449 -14.09 -1.18 -6.54
N ASP A 450 -14.96 -0.59 -5.72
CA ASP A 450 -16.01 0.33 -6.19
C ASP A 450 -15.52 1.78 -6.37
N GLN A 451 -14.44 2.17 -5.69
CA GLN A 451 -13.90 3.54 -5.70
C GLN A 451 -12.81 3.76 -6.75
N LEU A 452 -12.16 2.68 -7.19
CA LEU A 452 -10.94 2.72 -7.98
C LEU A 452 -11.20 2.90 -9.47
N GLY A 453 -10.53 3.87 -10.09
CA GLY A 453 -10.49 4.05 -11.55
C GLY A 453 -9.06 4.12 -12.08
N THR A 454 -8.79 3.49 -13.22
CA THR A 454 -7.51 3.66 -13.94
C THR A 454 -7.68 4.66 -15.09
N LEU A 455 -6.99 5.80 -15.03
CA LEU A 455 -7.12 6.82 -16.08
C LEU A 455 -6.17 6.55 -17.24
N VAL A 456 -6.68 6.66 -18.46
CA VAL A 456 -5.89 6.65 -19.71
C VAL A 456 -6.44 7.72 -20.65
N GLY A 457 -5.61 8.68 -21.04
CA GLY A 457 -5.95 9.86 -21.84
C GLY A 457 -6.17 9.62 -23.33
N THR A 458 -6.60 8.43 -23.75
CA THR A 458 -6.82 8.11 -25.17
C THR A 458 -7.87 9.05 -25.79
N ASN A 459 -7.48 9.79 -26.83
CA ASN A 459 -8.29 10.82 -27.52
C ASN A 459 -8.51 12.13 -26.75
N TYR A 460 -7.80 12.36 -25.64
CA TYR A 460 -7.83 13.64 -24.91
C TYR A 460 -6.55 14.44 -25.16
N SER A 461 -6.62 15.75 -24.91
CA SER A 461 -5.46 16.64 -25.05
C SER A 461 -4.47 16.42 -23.90
N GLU A 462 -3.17 16.59 -24.16
CA GLU A 462 -2.13 16.42 -23.14
C GLU A 462 -2.32 17.38 -21.94
N ASP A 463 -2.90 18.55 -22.18
CA ASP A 463 -3.09 19.58 -21.15
C ASP A 463 -4.27 19.27 -20.22
N THR A 464 -5.29 18.53 -20.68
CA THR A 464 -6.57 18.37 -19.95
C THR A 464 -6.98 16.94 -19.65
N TRP A 465 -6.25 15.94 -20.16
CA TRP A 465 -6.72 14.55 -20.16
C TRP A 465 -7.07 14.00 -18.76
N LYS A 466 -6.32 14.37 -17.72
CA LYS A 466 -6.56 13.85 -16.36
C LYS A 466 -7.95 14.26 -15.86
N THR A 467 -8.31 15.54 -15.99
CA THR A 467 -9.67 16.02 -15.69
C THR A 467 -10.70 15.38 -16.59
N ASP A 468 -10.49 15.44 -17.90
CA ASP A 468 -11.53 15.06 -18.86
C ASP A 468 -11.88 13.58 -18.72
N VAL A 469 -10.87 12.71 -18.58
CA VAL A 469 -11.08 11.27 -18.35
C VAL A 469 -11.73 11.03 -16.98
N TRP A 470 -11.28 11.70 -15.92
CA TRP A 470 -11.88 11.54 -14.60
C TRP A 470 -13.36 11.92 -14.58
N LEU A 471 -13.74 13.03 -15.25
CA LEU A 471 -15.13 13.43 -15.41
C LEU A 471 -15.93 12.42 -16.24
N ASP A 472 -15.38 11.93 -17.35
CA ASP A 472 -16.05 10.97 -18.23
C ASP A 472 -16.17 9.56 -17.61
N MET A 473 -15.33 9.24 -16.62
CA MET A 473 -15.40 8.02 -15.80
C MET A 473 -16.34 8.14 -14.59
N ASP A 474 -17.16 9.19 -14.54
CA ASP A 474 -18.07 9.45 -13.41
C ASP A 474 -17.33 9.63 -12.07
N ARG A 475 -16.15 10.25 -12.13
CA ARG A 475 -15.38 10.76 -10.98
C ARG A 475 -15.05 9.69 -9.93
N PRO A 476 -14.26 8.66 -10.28
CA PRO A 476 -13.76 7.69 -9.29
C PRO A 476 -13.04 8.40 -8.14
N GLU A 477 -13.27 7.92 -6.92
CA GLU A 477 -12.77 8.51 -5.68
C GLU A 477 -11.28 8.19 -5.43
N VAL A 478 -10.77 7.15 -6.07
CA VAL A 478 -9.34 6.80 -6.08
C VAL A 478 -8.92 6.55 -7.52
N ILE A 479 -7.84 7.19 -7.96
CA ILE A 479 -7.34 7.06 -9.34
C ILE A 479 -5.93 6.52 -9.39
N VAL A 480 -5.70 5.57 -10.30
CA VAL A 480 -4.38 5.08 -10.70
C VAL A 480 -4.09 5.57 -12.10
N TYR A 481 -2.92 6.16 -12.33
CA TYR A 481 -2.53 6.58 -13.68
C TYR A 481 -1.02 6.68 -13.82
N GLU A 482 -0.55 6.64 -15.07
CA GLU A 482 0.84 6.96 -15.38
C GLU A 482 1.00 8.46 -15.60
N ASP A 483 1.94 9.08 -14.88
CA ASP A 483 2.21 10.50 -15.02
C ASP A 483 3.25 10.73 -16.11
N THR A 484 2.93 11.67 -17.00
CA THR A 484 3.87 12.19 -18.01
C THR A 484 4.81 13.23 -17.46
N THR A 485 4.55 13.74 -16.26
CA THR A 485 5.37 14.75 -15.60
C THR A 485 5.72 14.31 -14.19
N ALA A 486 7.02 14.24 -13.89
CA ALA A 486 7.50 14.00 -12.53
C ALA A 486 7.83 15.32 -11.83
N ARG A 487 7.16 15.63 -10.72
CA ARG A 487 7.17 16.98 -10.10
C ARG A 487 7.77 17.06 -8.69
N SER A 488 7.98 15.93 -8.02
CA SER A 488 8.56 15.81 -6.67
C SER A 488 9.75 14.83 -6.70
N ASP A 489 10.27 14.39 -5.56
CA ASP A 489 11.48 13.55 -5.41
C ASP A 489 11.52 12.31 -6.30
N HIS A 490 10.36 11.74 -6.65
CA HIS A 490 10.26 10.63 -7.60
C HIS A 490 10.83 10.95 -8.98
N ALA A 491 10.88 12.22 -9.38
CA ALA A 491 11.50 12.64 -10.64
C ALA A 491 12.98 12.28 -10.69
N SER A 492 13.71 12.51 -9.61
CA SER A 492 15.15 12.21 -9.51
C SER A 492 15.43 10.73 -9.77
N PHE A 493 14.55 9.83 -9.30
CA PHE A 493 14.64 8.39 -9.57
C PHE A 493 14.32 8.03 -11.02
N GLN A 494 13.31 8.65 -11.62
CA GLN A 494 12.96 8.42 -13.02
C GLN A 494 14.04 8.95 -13.96
N ASP A 495 14.47 10.20 -13.76
CA ASP A 495 15.37 10.93 -14.64
C ASP A 495 16.82 10.43 -14.50
N ASN A 496 17.29 10.22 -13.27
CA ASN A 496 18.68 9.85 -13.03
C ASN A 496 18.88 8.33 -13.13
N LEU A 497 17.92 7.51 -12.69
CA LEU A 497 18.11 6.05 -12.60
C LEU A 497 17.25 5.26 -13.59
N GLY A 498 16.21 5.86 -14.17
CA GLY A 498 15.24 5.13 -14.98
C GLY A 498 14.42 4.13 -14.17
N THR A 499 14.29 4.35 -12.85
CA THR A 499 13.58 3.46 -11.92
C THR A 499 12.07 3.68 -12.01
N VAL A 500 11.28 2.61 -11.91
CA VAL A 500 9.81 2.73 -11.76
C VAL A 500 9.48 3.27 -10.40
N THR A 501 8.66 4.30 -10.39
CA THR A 501 8.20 4.93 -9.16
C THR A 501 6.69 4.79 -9.04
N VAL A 502 6.21 4.58 -7.83
CA VAL A 502 4.82 4.80 -7.45
C VAL A 502 4.79 5.92 -6.42
N GLY A 503 3.83 6.83 -6.54
CA GLY A 503 3.63 7.85 -5.53
C GLY A 503 2.16 8.04 -5.21
N PHE A 504 1.93 8.52 -4.00
CA PHE A 504 0.60 8.73 -3.45
C PHE A 504 0.39 10.23 -3.20
N GLY A 505 -0.85 10.70 -3.34
CA GLY A 505 -1.25 12.06 -2.92
C GLY A 505 -1.30 13.14 -4.02
N GLY A 506 -1.35 14.40 -3.59
CA GLY A 506 -1.15 15.57 -4.45
C GLY A 506 -2.36 16.49 -4.70
N LEU A 507 -2.94 16.97 -3.61
CA LEU A 507 -3.51 18.32 -3.39
C LEU A 507 -2.77 19.55 -3.97
N VAL A 508 -2.00 19.47 -5.06
CA VAL A 508 -1.20 20.61 -5.55
C VAL A 508 -2.15 21.75 -5.95
N ASP A 509 -2.10 22.85 -5.20
CA ASP A 509 -2.99 24.02 -5.32
C ASP A 509 -4.50 23.76 -5.17
N GLY A 510 -4.90 22.52 -4.89
CA GLY A 510 -6.28 22.13 -4.57
C GLY A 510 -6.62 22.28 -3.07
N TYR A 511 -5.60 22.21 -2.22
CA TYR A 511 -5.70 22.49 -0.78
C TYR A 511 -5.25 23.93 -0.52
N TRP A 512 -6.14 24.77 0.04
CA TRP A 512 -5.89 26.20 0.21
C TRP A 512 -4.64 26.50 1.06
N CYS A 513 -4.40 25.65 2.06
CA CYS A 513 -3.28 25.79 2.97
C CYS A 513 -1.98 25.17 2.46
N TYR A 514 -1.96 24.54 1.27
CA TYR A 514 -0.73 24.07 0.65
C TYR A 514 0.32 25.19 0.53
N HIS A 515 1.50 24.94 1.12
CA HIS A 515 2.60 25.91 1.29
C HIS A 515 2.22 27.20 2.01
N GLN A 516 1.26 27.14 2.95
CA GLN A 516 0.82 28.26 3.77
C GLN A 516 1.00 27.96 5.25
N VAL A 517 1.03 29.00 6.08
CA VAL A 517 1.12 28.87 7.55
C VAL A 517 -0.07 28.16 8.20
N CYS A 518 -1.21 28.09 7.50
CA CYS A 518 -2.38 27.35 7.95
C CYS A 518 -2.27 25.84 7.66
N ASP A 519 -1.20 25.39 7.00
CA ASP A 519 -0.89 23.95 6.84
C ASP A 519 -0.53 23.32 8.19
N THR A 520 -1.58 22.94 8.91
CA THR A 520 -1.56 22.42 10.27
C THR A 520 -2.48 21.22 10.36
N LEU A 521 -2.25 20.33 11.34
CA LEU A 521 -3.09 19.15 11.52
C LEU A 521 -4.56 19.54 11.83
N ASP A 522 -4.78 20.59 12.63
CA ASP A 522 -6.12 21.11 12.91
C ASP A 522 -6.86 21.53 11.62
N GLU A 523 -6.14 22.15 10.68
CA GLU A 523 -6.71 22.53 9.39
C GLU A 523 -7.02 21.30 8.52
N MET A 524 -6.12 20.30 8.50
CA MET A 524 -6.39 19.02 7.83
C MET A 524 -7.64 18.36 8.43
N GLU A 525 -7.82 18.38 9.75
CA GLU A 525 -8.99 17.80 10.41
C GLU A 525 -10.26 18.52 10.01
N ALA A 526 -10.25 19.86 10.02
CA ALA A 526 -11.39 20.66 9.58
C ALA A 526 -11.75 20.41 8.12
N TRP A 527 -10.72 20.30 7.25
CA TRP A 527 -10.88 19.98 5.83
C TRP A 527 -11.48 18.59 5.62
N MET A 528 -11.02 17.59 6.37
CA MET A 528 -11.43 16.19 6.24
C MET A 528 -12.72 15.83 6.95
N ASP A 529 -13.26 16.68 7.84
CA ASP A 529 -14.52 16.40 8.55
C ASP A 529 -15.70 16.34 7.57
N THR A 530 -16.49 15.28 7.59
CA THR A 530 -17.66 15.10 6.71
C THR A 530 -18.99 15.20 7.46
N THR A 531 -18.95 15.57 8.75
CA THR A 531 -20.12 15.63 9.62
C THR A 531 -21.10 16.70 9.16
N GLY A 532 -22.33 16.30 8.86
CA GLY A 532 -23.38 17.19 8.36
C GLY A 532 -23.13 17.74 6.95
N LYS A 533 -22.15 17.20 6.21
CA LYS A 533 -21.92 17.52 4.81
C LYS A 533 -22.83 16.67 3.92
N ASN A 534 -23.05 17.11 2.68
CA ASN A 534 -23.90 16.42 1.70
C ASN A 534 -23.11 15.43 0.82
N TYR A 535 -21.86 15.15 1.17
CA TYR A 535 -20.95 14.22 0.49
C TYR A 535 -20.17 13.42 1.54
N GLY A 536 -19.63 12.27 1.11
CA GLY A 536 -18.89 11.36 1.97
C GLY A 536 -19.75 10.68 3.04
N GLU A 537 -19.17 9.71 3.73
CA GLU A 537 -19.78 9.14 4.94
C GLU A 537 -19.60 10.07 6.14
N GLU A 538 -20.57 10.11 7.05
CA GLU A 538 -20.54 10.95 8.26
C GLU A 538 -19.42 10.51 9.22
N ASN A 539 -18.29 11.21 9.20
CA ASN A 539 -17.11 10.92 10.02
C ASN A 539 -16.43 12.22 10.48
N SER A 540 -15.75 12.17 11.62
CA SER A 540 -14.89 13.26 12.07
C SER A 540 -13.68 13.42 11.15
N GLY A 541 -13.08 14.63 11.17
CA GLY A 541 -11.82 14.91 10.48
C GLY A 541 -10.71 13.93 10.85
N VAL A 542 -10.51 13.70 12.15
CA VAL A 542 -9.53 12.74 12.68
C VAL A 542 -9.74 11.35 12.09
N SER A 543 -10.97 10.83 12.10
CA SER A 543 -11.27 9.48 11.59
C SER A 543 -10.96 9.37 10.09
N ASN A 544 -11.27 10.41 9.32
CA ASN A 544 -11.01 10.44 7.88
C ASN A 544 -9.51 10.56 7.56
N ILE A 545 -8.74 11.37 8.30
CA ILE A 545 -7.28 11.44 8.15
C ILE A 545 -6.65 10.10 8.50
N VAL A 546 -7.02 9.51 9.64
CA VAL A 546 -6.53 8.20 10.07
C VAL A 546 -6.81 7.14 9.01
N ASN A 547 -8.01 7.13 8.41
CA ASN A 547 -8.34 6.24 7.31
C ASN A 547 -7.45 6.48 6.06
N SER A 548 -7.26 7.74 5.68
CA SER A 548 -6.42 8.12 4.54
C SER A 548 -4.97 7.64 4.70
N LEU A 549 -4.38 7.91 5.86
CA LEU A 549 -3.02 7.52 6.21
C LEU A 549 -2.87 5.99 6.30
N ASP A 550 -3.86 5.30 6.87
CA ASP A 550 -3.88 3.83 6.93
C ASP A 550 -3.83 3.21 5.52
N MET A 551 -4.70 3.69 4.63
CA MET A 551 -4.81 3.19 3.27
C MET A 551 -3.52 3.42 2.47
N ILE A 552 -2.96 4.63 2.48
CA ILE A 552 -1.74 4.97 1.73
C ILE A 552 -0.54 4.15 2.24
N THR A 553 -0.37 4.07 3.56
CA THR A 553 0.76 3.35 4.15
C THR A 553 0.65 1.85 3.90
N TRP A 554 -0.56 1.27 3.94
CA TRP A 554 -0.77 -0.15 3.63
C TRP A 554 -0.50 -0.41 2.15
N TRP A 555 -0.90 0.50 1.26
CA TRP A 555 -0.61 0.38 -0.16
C TRP A 555 0.90 0.32 -0.41
N ALA A 556 1.66 1.22 0.22
CA ALA A 556 3.12 1.25 0.14
C ALA A 556 3.77 -0.06 0.66
N ILE A 557 3.34 -0.55 1.83
CA ILE A 557 3.85 -1.80 2.42
C ILE A 557 3.52 -3.02 1.55
N LEU A 558 2.30 -3.11 1.01
CA LEU A 558 1.91 -4.21 0.14
C LEU A 558 2.68 -4.18 -1.18
N THR A 559 2.84 -2.99 -1.79
CA THR A 559 3.69 -2.83 -2.98
C THR A 559 5.12 -3.29 -2.70
N PHE A 560 5.67 -2.96 -1.53
CA PHE A 560 6.98 -3.45 -1.11
C PHE A 560 7.04 -4.96 -1.03
N PHE A 561 6.12 -5.63 -0.31
CA PHE A 561 6.17 -7.09 -0.18
C PHE A 561 6.10 -7.82 -1.52
N HIS A 562 5.28 -7.33 -2.45
CA HIS A 562 5.21 -7.89 -3.79
C HIS A 562 6.52 -7.68 -4.57
N CYS A 563 7.09 -6.48 -4.53
CA CYS A 563 8.32 -6.15 -5.26
C CYS A 563 9.60 -6.70 -4.59
N ASP A 564 9.61 -6.99 -3.28
CA ASP A 564 10.72 -7.70 -2.63
C ASP A 564 10.80 -9.14 -3.10
N GLU A 565 9.70 -9.79 -3.45
CA GLU A 565 9.73 -11.10 -4.08
C GLU A 565 10.07 -11.00 -5.57
N GLU A 566 9.28 -10.22 -6.32
CA GLU A 566 9.42 -10.05 -7.78
C GLU A 566 9.40 -8.56 -8.13
N PRO A 567 10.58 -7.94 -8.30
CA PRO A 567 10.67 -6.51 -8.61
C PRO A 567 10.08 -6.20 -9.97
N ILE A 568 9.43 -5.06 -10.04
CA ILE A 568 8.90 -4.53 -11.30
C ILE A 568 9.94 -3.56 -11.88
N TYR A 569 10.40 -3.88 -13.09
CA TYR A 569 11.37 -3.06 -13.80
C TYR A 569 10.66 -2.00 -14.64
N ASN A 570 11.41 -0.97 -15.02
CA ASN A 570 10.93 0.00 -15.99
C ASN A 570 10.78 -0.68 -17.34
N ALA A 571 9.54 -0.82 -17.80
CA ALA A 571 9.20 -1.52 -19.03
C ALA A 571 9.69 -0.79 -20.30
N LEU A 572 10.19 0.44 -20.16
CA LEU A 572 10.78 1.23 -21.26
C LEU A 572 12.29 0.98 -21.45
N ASN A 573 12.95 0.30 -20.51
CA ASN A 573 14.40 0.11 -20.49
C ASN A 573 14.86 -1.27 -20.96
#